data_AF-A0AAV4CNK8-F1
#
_entry.id   AF-A0AAV4CNK8-F1
#
_cell.length_a   1.000
_cell.length_b   1.000
_cell.length_c   1.000
_cell.angle_alpha   90.00
_cell.angle_beta   90.00
_cell.angle_gamma   90.00
#
_symmetry.space_group_name_H-M   'P 1'
#
loop_
_entity.id
_entity.type
_entity.pdbx_description
1 polymer ?
#
loop_
_entity_poly.entity_id
_entity_poly.type
_entity_poly.pdbx_seq_one_letter_code
_entity_poly.pdbx_strand_id
1 'polypeptide(L)'
;MAASLASSASKKVLSNASSRLPLLSALGIREKSSKTDQSKRQRDLINHSRVRGIDILRNPKLNKGTAFTVKERQLMGIHGLIPPVVRSMEEQTVRVLTNFKKRSSDLDRFIYLISLQDRNERLFYKVLTENVEEMMPIVYTPTVGQACEHYGIVFRRPRGLFISINDKGHIYDILCNWPERNVKAIVVTDGERILGLGDLGVYGMGIPVGKLSLYTALGGIHPAKCLPILLDVGTNNTKLHSDPLYIGRQENRVTGPEYDEFIDEFMHAVQRRYGSTCLVQFEDFGNHNAFRFLEKYRNKFCTFNDDIQGTAAVAAAGVFASLRITGKNLIDNVFLFQGAGEANIGIAQLLSLAMQEQGATEAEAMSKIWMVDSKGLLTKDRPAGGISGHKADFAKDFKHMKNLEEIVDEIKPTAIIGQSNDLL
;
A
#
# COMPACT_ATOMS: atom_id res chain seq x y z
N MET A 1 -62.77 -63.37 -15.28
CA MET A 1 -64.20 -63.18 -15.63
C MET A 1 -64.51 -61.72 -15.30
N ALA A 2 -64.90 -60.79 -16.17
CA ALA A 2 -65.34 -60.76 -17.58
C ALA A 2 -64.58 -59.56 -18.23
N ALA A 3 -64.04 -59.63 -19.45
CA ALA A 3 -64.74 -59.53 -20.75
C ALA A 3 -65.80 -58.39 -20.77
N SER A 4 -65.85 -57.44 -21.70
CA SER A 4 -65.01 -57.07 -22.84
C SER A 4 -65.69 -55.84 -23.50
N LEU A 5 -64.90 -54.96 -24.12
CA LEU A 5 -65.17 -54.31 -25.42
C LEU A 5 -66.36 -53.32 -25.52
N ALA A 6 -66.31 -52.21 -26.27
CA ALA A 6 -65.26 -51.62 -27.09
C ALA A 6 -65.72 -50.23 -27.59
N SER A 7 -64.72 -49.35 -27.82
CA SER A 7 -64.58 -48.45 -28.98
C SER A 7 -65.58 -47.30 -29.18
N SER A 8 -65.23 -46.13 -29.71
CA SER A 8 -63.94 -45.50 -30.02
C SER A 8 -64.24 -44.12 -30.64
N ALA A 9 -63.48 -43.11 -30.24
CA ALA A 9 -63.02 -42.00 -31.10
C ALA A 9 -61.86 -41.34 -30.32
N SER A 10 -60.60 -41.76 -30.43
CA SER A 10 -59.68 -41.68 -31.58
C SER A 10 -59.63 -40.29 -32.23
N LYS A 11 -58.76 -39.42 -31.68
CA LYS A 11 -57.49 -38.94 -32.28
C LYS A 11 -57.15 -37.56 -31.70
N LYS A 12 -56.09 -37.49 -30.86
CA LYS A 12 -54.69 -37.16 -31.24
C LYS A 12 -54.56 -35.63 -31.39
N VAL A 13 -53.66 -34.94 -30.72
CA VAL A 13 -52.19 -35.10 -30.66
C VAL A 13 -51.70 -34.01 -29.70
N LEU A 14 -50.99 -34.39 -28.64
CA LEU A 14 -49.57 -34.07 -28.36
C LEU A 14 -49.31 -32.59 -28.05
N SER A 15 -48.45 -32.16 -27.14
CA SER A 15 -47.49 -32.71 -26.16
C SER A 15 -46.66 -31.46 -25.86
N ASN A 16 -46.33 -31.03 -24.65
CA ASN A 16 -45.38 -31.60 -23.71
C ASN A 16 -44.57 -30.41 -23.16
N ALA A 17 -44.20 -30.53 -21.88
CA ALA A 17 -42.96 -30.04 -21.28
C ALA A 17 -42.74 -28.52 -21.21
N SER A 18 -43.08 -27.94 -20.06
CA SER A 18 -42.37 -26.77 -19.51
C SER A 18 -41.33 -27.26 -18.50
N SER A 19 -40.09 -27.36 -18.95
CA SER A 19 -38.88 -27.33 -18.12
C SER A 19 -37.99 -26.21 -18.65
N ARG A 20 -37.34 -25.46 -17.73
CA ARG A 20 -36.30 -24.42 -17.92
C ARG A 20 -36.79 -22.98 -18.02
N LEU A 21 -36.52 -22.21 -16.97
CA LEU A 21 -36.47 -20.74 -16.94
C LEU A 21 -35.05 -20.27 -17.28
N PRO A 22 -34.88 -19.32 -18.23
CA PRO A 22 -33.72 -18.44 -18.30
C PRO A 22 -34.06 -16.98 -17.95
N LEU A 23 -32.99 -16.24 -17.64
CA LEU A 23 -32.89 -14.87 -17.12
C LEU A 23 -33.23 -13.76 -18.14
N LEU A 24 -33.41 -12.54 -17.59
CA LEU A 24 -33.23 -11.19 -18.17
C LEU A 24 -34.40 -10.55 -18.92
N SER A 25 -34.91 -9.45 -18.36
CA SER A 25 -34.66 -8.12 -18.94
C SER A 25 -35.15 -7.01 -18.00
N ALA A 26 -34.25 -6.09 -17.68
CA ALA A 26 -34.62 -4.70 -17.44
C ALA A 26 -35.38 -4.18 -18.68
N LEU A 27 -36.49 -3.46 -18.49
CA LEU A 27 -36.98 -2.38 -19.36
C LEU A 27 -38.31 -1.87 -18.80
N GLY A 28 -38.53 -0.57 -19.00
CA GLY A 28 -39.43 0.23 -18.19
C GLY A 28 -40.92 0.00 -18.42
N ILE A 29 -41.69 0.30 -17.38
CA ILE A 29 -43.09 0.67 -17.54
C ILE A 29 -43.16 2.18 -17.39
N ARG A 30 -43.55 2.85 -18.47
CA ARG A 30 -43.90 4.26 -18.51
C ARG A 30 -45.35 4.33 -18.94
N GLU A 31 -46.22 4.88 -18.11
CA GLU A 31 -47.45 5.53 -18.60
C GLU A 31 -47.87 6.71 -17.71
N LYS A 32 -48.36 7.76 -18.38
CA LYS A 32 -48.50 9.17 -17.96
C LYS A 32 -49.87 9.47 -17.35
N SER A 33 -49.96 10.48 -16.48
CA SER A 33 -50.99 11.56 -16.47
C SER A 33 -50.83 12.40 -15.19
N SER A 34 -50.26 13.61 -15.25
CA SER A 34 -50.89 14.94 -15.37
C SER A 34 -51.38 15.55 -14.04
N LYS A 35 -50.98 16.83 -13.82
CA LYS A 35 -51.31 17.76 -12.71
C LYS A 35 -50.53 17.62 -11.40
N THR A 36 -49.44 18.39 -11.27
CA THR A 36 -49.09 19.30 -10.15
C THR A 36 -47.59 19.62 -10.18
N ASP A 37 -47.22 20.73 -10.83
CA ASP A 37 -45.81 21.07 -11.14
C ASP A 37 -45.13 21.96 -10.08
N GLN A 38 -45.70 22.03 -8.87
CA GLN A 38 -45.07 22.71 -7.72
C GLN A 38 -44.68 21.74 -6.59
N SER A 39 -45.27 20.54 -6.49
CA SER A 39 -44.89 19.53 -5.48
C SER A 39 -43.66 18.71 -5.87
N LYS A 40 -43.29 18.68 -7.15
CA LYS A 40 -42.12 17.93 -7.66
C LYS A 40 -40.78 18.53 -7.26
N ARG A 41 -40.65 19.86 -7.24
CA ARG A 41 -39.40 20.53 -6.81
C ARG A 41 -39.03 20.25 -5.35
N GLN A 42 -39.96 19.77 -4.53
CA GLN A 42 -39.70 19.42 -3.13
C GLN A 42 -39.35 17.93 -2.94
N ARG A 43 -39.65 17.05 -3.91
CA ARG A 43 -39.35 15.61 -3.86
C ARG A 43 -37.96 15.24 -4.37
N ASP A 44 -37.30 16.13 -5.10
CA ASP A 44 -35.92 15.91 -5.58
C ASP A 44 -34.83 16.19 -4.51
N LEU A 45 -35.24 16.48 -3.26
CA LEU A 45 -34.36 16.54 -2.09
C LEU A 45 -34.35 15.23 -1.29
N ILE A 46 -34.94 14.15 -1.82
CA ILE A 46 -34.80 12.83 -1.21
C ILE A 46 -33.37 12.35 -1.48
N ASN A 47 -32.53 12.53 -0.47
CA ASN A 47 -31.21 11.93 -0.41
C ASN A 47 -31.36 10.41 -0.61
N HIS A 48 -30.92 9.89 -1.77
CA HIS A 48 -30.86 8.47 -2.08
C HIS A 48 -29.79 7.73 -1.25
N SER A 49 -29.00 8.45 -0.45
CA SER A 49 -28.23 7.87 0.64
C SER A 49 -29.18 7.19 1.63
N ARG A 50 -29.04 5.88 1.77
CA ARG A 50 -29.64 5.11 2.88
C ARG A 50 -29.06 5.51 4.25
N VAL A 51 -27.95 6.24 4.27
CA VAL A 51 -27.26 6.69 5.49
C VAL A 51 -27.83 8.05 5.92
N ARG A 52 -28.32 8.14 7.16
CA ARG A 52 -28.89 9.35 7.79
C ARG A 52 -28.51 9.42 9.26
N GLY A 53 -28.77 10.57 9.89
CA GLY A 53 -28.59 10.76 11.32
C GLY A 53 -27.15 10.48 11.77
N ILE A 54 -27.02 9.77 12.90
CA ILE A 54 -25.71 9.52 13.53
C ILE A 54 -24.72 8.79 12.60
N ASP A 55 -25.21 7.99 11.64
CA ASP A 55 -24.35 7.23 10.74
C ASP A 55 -23.59 8.14 9.75
N ILE A 56 -24.14 9.31 9.43
CA ILE A 56 -23.42 10.33 8.65
C ILE A 56 -22.23 10.89 9.45
N LEU A 57 -22.43 11.12 10.75
CA LEU A 57 -21.38 11.65 11.63
C LEU A 57 -20.29 10.61 11.93
N ARG A 58 -20.63 9.32 11.90
CA ARG A 58 -19.70 8.20 12.13
C ARG A 58 -18.92 7.78 10.88
N ASN A 59 -19.38 8.16 9.69
CA ASN A 59 -18.72 7.87 8.43
C ASN A 59 -17.70 8.97 8.07
N PRO A 60 -16.38 8.72 8.16
CA PRO A 60 -15.36 9.74 7.91
C PRO A 60 -15.36 10.31 6.48
N LYS A 61 -15.92 9.58 5.50
CA LYS A 61 -16.02 10.02 4.10
C LYS A 61 -17.11 11.07 3.89
N LEU A 62 -18.15 11.03 4.74
CA LEU A 62 -19.32 11.90 4.67
C LEU A 62 -19.25 13.03 5.71
N ASN A 63 -18.65 12.77 6.88
CA ASN A 63 -18.65 13.68 7.99
C ASN A 63 -17.86 14.97 7.67
N LYS A 64 -18.54 16.11 7.77
CA LYS A 64 -17.95 17.45 7.66
C LYS A 64 -17.70 18.11 9.02
N GLY A 65 -18.03 17.45 10.12
CA GLY A 65 -17.98 18.00 11.46
C GLY A 65 -18.85 19.25 11.58
N THR A 66 -18.27 20.33 12.08
CA THR A 66 -19.00 21.61 12.25
C THR A 66 -19.21 22.37 10.94
N ALA A 67 -18.68 21.90 9.80
CA ALA A 67 -18.91 22.51 8.48
C ALA A 67 -20.20 22.08 7.80
N PHE A 68 -21.00 21.17 8.37
CA PHE A 68 -22.36 20.98 7.86
C PHE A 68 -23.16 22.27 8.01
N THR A 69 -23.71 22.75 6.90
CA THR A 69 -24.66 23.88 6.88
C THR A 69 -25.94 23.52 7.63
N VAL A 70 -26.70 24.52 8.09
CA VAL A 70 -27.98 24.28 8.78
C VAL A 70 -28.94 23.45 7.90
N LYS A 71 -29.00 23.76 6.60
CA LYS A 71 -29.81 23.03 5.62
C LYS A 71 -29.38 21.57 5.50
N GLU A 72 -28.09 21.29 5.37
CA GLU A 72 -27.59 19.91 5.35
C GLU A 72 -27.96 19.18 6.64
N ARG A 73 -27.80 19.83 7.81
CA ARG A 73 -28.13 19.21 9.09
C ARG A 73 -29.58 18.77 9.18
N GLN A 74 -30.50 19.61 8.72
CA GLN A 74 -31.94 19.30 8.70
C GLN A 74 -32.25 18.17 7.72
N LEU A 75 -31.75 18.24 6.48
CA LEU A 75 -32.00 17.23 5.45
C LEU A 75 -31.40 15.85 5.79
N MET A 76 -30.25 15.85 6.46
CA MET A 76 -29.53 14.65 6.85
C MET A 76 -29.99 14.07 8.20
N GLY A 77 -30.85 14.77 8.94
CA GLY A 77 -31.33 14.33 10.26
C GLY A 77 -30.26 14.40 11.37
N ILE A 78 -29.33 15.35 11.27
CA ILE A 78 -28.25 15.57 12.25
C ILE A 78 -28.37 16.91 12.98
N HIS A 79 -29.44 17.67 12.72
CA HIS A 79 -29.73 18.90 13.45
C HIS A 79 -29.93 18.60 14.95
N GLY A 80 -29.27 19.35 15.82
CA GLY A 80 -29.23 19.08 17.26
C GLY A 80 -28.16 18.09 17.73
N LEU A 81 -27.54 17.32 16.82
CA LEU A 81 -26.48 16.35 17.17
C LEU A 81 -25.06 16.95 17.19
N ILE A 82 -24.90 18.18 16.68
CA ILE A 82 -23.63 18.92 16.64
C ILE A 82 -23.85 20.38 17.08
N PRO A 83 -22.82 21.07 17.62
CA PRO A 83 -22.95 22.45 18.08
C PRO A 83 -23.54 23.38 17.02
N PRO A 84 -24.35 24.40 17.40
CA PRO A 84 -25.19 25.16 16.47
C PRO A 84 -24.39 26.02 15.48
N VAL A 85 -23.18 26.42 15.84
CA VAL A 85 -22.33 27.26 14.98
C VAL A 85 -21.82 26.44 13.79
N VAL A 86 -22.01 26.97 12.58
CA VAL A 86 -21.38 26.44 11.37
C VAL A 86 -19.97 27.01 11.29
N ARG A 87 -18.97 26.15 11.11
CA ARG A 87 -17.57 26.55 10.97
C ARG A 87 -17.05 26.20 9.58
N SER A 88 -16.32 27.10 8.94
CA SER A 88 -15.71 26.83 7.63
C SER A 88 -14.66 25.72 7.73
N MET A 89 -14.20 25.23 6.59
CA MET A 89 -13.13 24.24 6.57
C MET A 89 -11.82 24.83 7.13
N GLU A 90 -11.54 26.09 6.84
CA GLU A 90 -10.37 26.85 7.30
C GLU A 90 -10.38 27.02 8.82
N GLU A 91 -11.52 27.39 9.41
CA GLU A 91 -11.66 27.47 10.86
C GLU A 91 -11.44 26.10 11.55
N GLN A 92 -11.88 25.02 10.89
CA GLN A 92 -11.60 23.67 11.39
C GLN A 92 -10.12 23.31 11.28
N THR A 93 -9.43 23.70 10.19
CA THR A 93 -7.98 23.56 10.04
C THR A 93 -7.23 24.27 11.17
N VAL A 94 -7.59 25.51 11.51
CA VAL A 94 -6.98 26.25 12.63
C VAL A 94 -7.11 25.48 13.95
N ARG A 95 -8.30 24.93 14.23
CA ARG A 95 -8.53 24.10 15.43
C ARG A 95 -7.66 22.84 15.42
N VAL A 96 -7.52 22.19 14.27
CA VAL A 96 -6.68 20.98 14.14
C VAL A 96 -5.22 21.32 14.41
N LEU A 97 -4.68 22.33 13.74
CA LEU A 97 -3.29 22.76 13.90
C LEU A 97 -2.98 23.19 15.35
N THR A 98 -3.90 23.92 15.98
CA THR A 98 -3.76 24.32 17.40
C THR A 98 -3.62 23.11 18.32
N ASN A 99 -4.41 22.05 18.09
CA ASN A 99 -4.34 20.84 18.91
C ASN A 99 -3.12 19.98 18.57
N PHE A 100 -2.73 19.92 17.30
CA PHE A 100 -1.53 19.23 16.83
C PHE A 100 -0.27 19.80 17.49
N LYS A 101 -0.12 21.13 17.49
CA LYS A 101 1.04 21.82 18.11
C LYS A 101 1.10 21.68 19.63
N LYS A 102 -0.04 21.45 20.29
CA LYS A 102 -0.12 21.20 21.75
C LYS A 102 0.28 19.79 22.17
N ARG A 103 0.47 18.86 21.23
CA ARG A 103 0.90 17.50 21.57
C ARG A 103 2.36 17.49 22.01
N SER A 104 2.64 16.68 23.03
CA SER A 104 3.93 16.55 23.70
C SER A 104 4.97 15.79 22.88
N SER A 105 4.53 14.80 22.10
CA SER A 105 5.41 13.94 21.31
C SER A 105 4.90 13.77 19.88
N ASP A 106 5.78 13.32 18.99
CA ASP A 106 5.40 13.00 17.61
C ASP A 106 4.43 11.81 17.53
N LEU A 107 4.58 10.82 18.42
CA LEU A 107 3.63 9.72 18.53
C LEU A 107 2.23 10.23 18.92
N ASP A 108 2.13 11.19 19.85
CA ASP A 108 0.85 11.83 20.20
C ASP A 108 0.26 12.60 19.00
N ARG A 109 1.12 13.25 18.21
CA ARG A 109 0.71 13.94 16.96
C ARG A 109 0.21 12.94 15.94
N PHE A 110 0.88 11.81 15.75
CA PHE A 110 0.46 10.72 14.87
C PHE A 110 -0.92 10.18 15.28
N ILE A 111 -1.09 9.80 16.55
CA ILE A 111 -2.37 9.31 17.08
C ILE A 111 -3.49 10.34 16.87
N TYR A 112 -3.19 11.62 17.07
CA TYR A 112 -4.13 12.71 16.84
C TYR A 112 -4.56 12.82 15.36
N LEU A 113 -3.60 12.73 14.43
CA LEU A 113 -3.86 12.79 12.99
C LEU A 113 -4.62 11.56 12.47
N ILE A 114 -4.28 10.35 12.92
CA ILE A 114 -5.04 9.14 12.57
C ILE A 114 -6.47 9.23 13.10
N SER A 115 -6.64 9.71 14.34
CA SER A 115 -7.98 9.96 14.92
C SER A 115 -8.78 11.02 14.13
N LEU A 116 -8.10 11.97 13.47
CA LEU A 116 -8.74 12.91 12.56
C LEU A 116 -9.15 12.23 11.26
N GLN A 117 -8.29 11.40 10.66
CA GLN A 117 -8.60 10.61 9.46
C GLN A 117 -9.83 9.71 9.68
N ASP A 118 -9.96 9.12 10.86
CA ASP A 118 -11.10 8.27 11.26
C ASP A 118 -12.40 9.04 11.54
N ARG A 119 -12.30 10.36 11.69
CA ARG A 119 -13.45 11.22 12.00
C ARG A 119 -13.90 12.02 10.79
N ASN A 120 -12.97 12.60 10.03
CA ASN A 120 -13.23 13.46 8.88
C ASN A 120 -12.04 13.36 7.92
N GLU A 121 -12.19 12.47 6.93
CA GLU A 121 -11.14 12.12 5.96
C GLU A 121 -10.75 13.33 5.11
N ARG A 122 -11.73 14.17 4.73
CA ARG A 122 -11.47 15.37 3.92
C ARG A 122 -10.67 16.42 4.68
N LEU A 123 -10.99 16.64 5.96
CA LEU A 123 -10.25 17.58 6.80
C LEU A 123 -8.84 17.06 7.10
N PHE A 124 -8.67 15.75 7.32
CA PHE A 124 -7.35 15.13 7.43
C PHE A 124 -6.49 15.44 6.22
N TYR A 125 -6.98 15.14 5.00
CA TYR A 125 -6.19 15.38 3.79
C TYR A 125 -5.94 16.86 3.53
N LYS A 126 -6.92 17.75 3.73
CA LYS A 126 -6.69 19.20 3.59
C LYS A 126 -5.54 19.67 4.49
N VAL A 127 -5.59 19.30 5.76
CA VAL A 127 -4.58 19.72 6.75
C VAL A 127 -3.21 19.15 6.37
N LEU A 128 -3.15 17.88 5.99
CA LEU A 128 -1.90 17.24 5.55
C LEU A 128 -1.33 17.90 4.28
N THR A 129 -2.15 18.16 3.26
CA THR A 129 -1.71 18.77 1.99
C THR A 129 -1.27 20.23 2.13
N GLU A 130 -1.86 20.97 3.06
CA GLU A 130 -1.49 22.38 3.31
C GLU A 130 -0.25 22.51 4.22
N ASN A 131 0.18 21.42 4.87
CA ASN A 131 1.25 21.43 5.87
C ASN A 131 2.19 20.22 5.69
N VAL A 132 2.47 19.83 4.44
CA VAL A 132 3.19 18.58 4.10
C VAL A 132 4.53 18.49 4.81
N GLU A 133 5.32 19.57 4.82
CA GLU A 133 6.66 19.57 5.42
C GLU A 133 6.63 19.24 6.93
N GLU A 134 5.68 19.81 7.68
CA GLU A 134 5.54 19.59 9.13
C GLU A 134 4.88 18.24 9.44
N MET A 135 3.97 17.75 8.58
CA MET A 135 3.12 16.60 8.89
C MET A 135 3.55 15.29 8.24
N MET A 136 4.26 15.32 7.12
CA MET A 136 4.77 14.12 6.46
C MET A 136 5.67 13.29 7.39
N PRO A 137 6.59 13.89 8.18
CA PRO A 137 7.41 13.13 9.13
C PRO A 137 6.61 12.45 10.24
N ILE A 138 5.41 12.98 10.52
CA ILE A 138 4.51 12.45 11.55
C ILE A 138 3.65 11.32 11.02
N VAL A 139 3.02 11.47 9.84
CA VAL A 139 2.12 10.44 9.27
C VAL A 139 2.87 9.31 8.55
N TYR A 140 4.15 9.51 8.28
CA TYR A 140 5.05 8.53 7.69
C TYR A 140 6.37 8.49 8.45
N THR A 141 7.51 8.33 7.78
CA THR A 141 8.82 8.20 8.41
C THR A 141 9.30 9.51 9.04
N PRO A 142 9.87 9.50 10.26
CA PRO A 142 10.20 8.32 11.06
C PRO A 142 9.10 7.85 12.03
N THR A 143 8.11 8.70 12.34
CA THR A 143 7.15 8.46 13.44
C THR A 143 6.27 7.23 13.21
N VAL A 144 5.93 6.89 11.97
CA VAL A 144 5.15 5.68 11.66
C VAL A 144 5.86 4.40 12.11
N GLY A 145 7.19 4.35 12.09
CA GLY A 145 7.96 3.22 12.60
C GLY A 145 7.77 3.05 14.11
N GLN A 146 7.85 4.15 14.87
CA GLN A 146 7.56 4.15 16.31
C GLN A 146 6.12 3.74 16.60
N ALA A 147 5.17 4.17 15.75
CA ALA A 147 3.77 3.75 15.87
C ALA A 147 3.59 2.26 15.58
N CYS A 148 4.39 1.67 14.67
CA CYS A 148 4.42 0.23 14.43
C CYS A 148 4.97 -0.51 15.66
N GLU A 149 6.07 -0.08 16.27
CA GLU A 149 6.60 -0.74 17.48
C GLU A 149 5.58 -0.81 18.63
N HIS A 150 4.69 0.19 18.71
CA HIS A 150 3.64 0.27 19.73
C HIS A 150 2.24 -0.08 19.19
N TYR A 151 2.13 -0.73 18.02
CA TYR A 151 0.87 -0.84 17.28
C TYR A 151 -0.24 -1.50 18.08
N GLY A 152 0.05 -2.56 18.85
CA GLY A 152 -0.94 -3.24 19.70
C GLY A 152 -1.56 -2.33 20.77
N ILE A 153 -0.77 -1.41 21.33
CA ILE A 153 -1.23 -0.42 22.32
C ILE A 153 -2.03 0.69 21.66
N VAL A 154 -1.59 1.15 20.48
CA VAL A 154 -2.24 2.26 19.76
C VAL A 154 -3.40 1.81 18.86
N PHE A 155 -3.61 0.50 18.72
CA PHE A 155 -4.68 -0.08 17.92
C PHE A 155 -6.05 0.37 18.45
N ARG A 156 -6.83 1.04 17.60
CA ARG A 156 -8.12 1.63 17.98
C ARG A 156 -9.19 1.29 16.95
N ARG A 157 -9.15 1.98 15.81
CA ARG A 157 -10.06 1.73 14.69
C ARG A 157 -9.27 0.98 13.61
N PRO A 158 -9.70 -0.20 13.18
CA PRO A 158 -8.98 -0.95 12.16
C PRO A 158 -8.96 -0.16 10.85
N ARG A 159 -7.77 -0.07 10.24
CA ARG A 159 -7.57 0.43 8.88
C ARG A 159 -6.83 -0.62 8.08
N GLY A 160 -7.29 -0.83 6.85
CA GLY A 160 -6.77 -1.86 5.98
C GLY A 160 -7.39 -3.22 6.22
N LEU A 161 -6.78 -4.23 5.62
CA LEU A 161 -7.24 -5.61 5.62
C LEU A 161 -6.07 -6.50 6.06
N PHE A 162 -6.35 -7.40 7.01
CA PHE A 162 -5.39 -8.38 7.51
C PHE A 162 -5.74 -9.73 6.88
N ILE A 163 -4.76 -10.40 6.30
CA ILE A 163 -4.93 -11.71 5.64
C ILE A 163 -3.86 -12.63 6.21
N SER A 164 -4.26 -13.66 6.93
CA SER A 164 -3.34 -14.61 7.56
C SER A 164 -3.02 -15.76 6.62
N ILE A 165 -1.88 -16.43 6.84
CA ILE A 165 -1.57 -17.71 6.19
C ILE A 165 -2.67 -18.76 6.37
N ASN A 166 -3.41 -18.71 7.49
CA ASN A 166 -4.55 -19.59 7.76
C ASN A 166 -5.74 -19.34 6.84
N ASP A 167 -5.77 -18.21 6.12
CA ASP A 167 -6.81 -17.85 5.18
C ASP A 167 -6.54 -18.36 3.76
N LYS A 168 -5.45 -19.11 3.57
CA LYS A 168 -5.13 -19.78 2.29
C LYS A 168 -6.31 -20.63 1.83
N GLY A 169 -6.75 -20.43 0.59
CA GLY A 169 -7.95 -20.96 -0.03
C GLY A 169 -9.17 -20.02 0.01
N HIS A 170 -9.11 -18.94 0.80
CA HIS A 170 -10.23 -18.04 1.08
C HIS A 170 -9.90 -16.55 0.89
N ILE A 171 -8.74 -16.21 0.32
CA ILE A 171 -8.27 -14.81 0.22
C ILE A 171 -9.27 -13.94 -0.56
N TYR A 172 -9.86 -14.46 -1.63
CA TYR A 172 -10.86 -13.73 -2.41
C TYR A 172 -12.09 -13.32 -1.59
N ASP A 173 -12.55 -14.20 -0.70
CA ASP A 173 -13.71 -13.94 0.15
C ASP A 173 -13.40 -12.83 1.17
N ILE A 174 -12.18 -12.82 1.70
CA ILE A 174 -11.70 -11.75 2.59
C ILE A 174 -11.64 -10.40 1.86
N LEU A 175 -11.13 -10.38 0.61
CA LEU A 175 -11.14 -9.18 -0.23
C LEU A 175 -12.57 -8.68 -0.48
N CYS A 176 -13.57 -9.56 -0.51
CA CYS A 176 -14.97 -9.18 -0.70
C CYS A 176 -15.59 -8.47 0.52
N ASN A 177 -14.98 -8.59 1.71
CA ASN A 177 -15.41 -7.86 2.91
C ASN A 177 -15.01 -6.37 2.86
N TRP A 178 -14.04 -5.98 2.00
CA TRP A 178 -13.68 -4.57 1.84
C TRP A 178 -14.83 -3.78 1.20
N PRO A 179 -15.28 -2.66 1.80
CA PRO A 179 -16.49 -1.96 1.37
C PRO A 179 -16.35 -1.29 0.00
N GLU A 180 -15.12 -0.93 -0.40
CA GLU A 180 -14.88 -0.26 -1.67
C GLU A 180 -14.69 -1.27 -2.79
N ARG A 181 -15.56 -1.21 -3.80
CA ARG A 181 -15.52 -2.16 -4.93
C ARG A 181 -14.50 -1.80 -6.00
N ASN A 182 -14.05 -0.54 -6.04
CA ASN A 182 -13.22 0.01 -7.11
C ASN A 182 -11.83 0.43 -6.58
N VAL A 183 -11.13 -0.52 -5.96
CA VAL A 183 -9.73 -0.34 -5.55
C VAL A 183 -8.84 -0.26 -6.80
N LYS A 184 -7.85 0.63 -6.76
CA LYS A 184 -6.86 0.85 -7.82
C LYS A 184 -5.42 0.82 -7.33
N ALA A 185 -5.18 1.06 -6.04
CA ALA A 185 -3.86 1.01 -5.44
C ALA A 185 -3.92 0.21 -4.14
N ILE A 186 -3.13 -0.85 -4.06
CA ILE A 186 -2.89 -1.64 -2.86
C ILE A 186 -1.44 -1.41 -2.48
N VAL A 187 -1.19 -1.12 -1.20
CA VAL A 187 0.14 -1.25 -0.60
C VAL A 187 0.05 -2.42 0.36
N VAL A 188 0.94 -3.39 0.18
CA VAL A 188 0.96 -4.63 0.94
C VAL A 188 2.33 -4.82 1.59
N THR A 189 2.33 -5.35 2.81
CA THR A 189 3.52 -5.76 3.56
C THR A 189 3.26 -7.07 4.30
N ASP A 190 4.31 -7.84 4.59
CA ASP A 190 4.28 -8.95 5.56
C ASP A 190 4.95 -8.58 6.91
N GLY A 191 5.42 -7.33 7.02
CA GLY A 191 6.04 -6.80 8.23
C GLY A 191 7.40 -7.37 8.59
N GLU A 192 8.07 -8.09 7.68
CA GLU A 192 9.36 -8.75 7.96
C GLU A 192 10.52 -7.74 8.12
N ARG A 193 10.46 -6.61 7.42
CA ARG A 193 11.54 -5.62 7.40
C ARG A 193 10.98 -4.20 7.44
N ILE A 194 10.32 -3.83 8.53
CA ILE A 194 9.80 -2.48 8.70
C ILE A 194 10.96 -1.49 8.83
N LEU A 195 11.26 -0.74 7.76
CA LEU A 195 12.31 0.26 7.71
C LEU A 195 13.66 -0.29 8.24
N GLY A 196 14.21 0.33 9.31
CA GLY A 196 15.38 -0.14 10.05
C GLY A 196 15.05 -0.88 11.36
N LEU A 197 13.77 -1.15 11.64
CA LEU A 197 13.28 -1.74 12.88
C LEU A 197 13.17 -3.28 12.81
N GLY A 198 13.21 -3.83 11.61
CA GLY A 198 13.19 -5.27 11.37
C GLY A 198 11.79 -5.86 11.43
N ASP A 199 11.69 -7.08 11.93
CA ASP A 199 10.46 -7.86 11.91
C ASP A 199 9.48 -7.39 13.00
N LEU A 200 8.38 -6.78 12.57
CA LEU A 200 7.28 -6.37 13.45
C LEU A 200 5.99 -7.18 13.21
N GLY A 201 6.00 -8.12 12.26
CA GLY A 201 4.82 -8.88 11.85
C GLY A 201 3.59 -7.99 11.62
N VAL A 202 2.45 -8.32 12.25
CA VAL A 202 1.18 -7.58 12.12
C VAL A 202 1.26 -6.10 12.53
N TYR A 203 2.19 -5.73 13.39
CA TYR A 203 2.36 -4.34 13.76
C TYR A 203 2.84 -3.46 12.59
N GLY A 204 3.33 -4.07 11.50
CA GLY A 204 3.71 -3.40 10.26
C GLY A 204 2.57 -2.70 9.50
N MET A 205 1.30 -2.92 9.85
CA MET A 205 0.14 -2.33 9.15
C MET A 205 0.18 -0.79 9.11
N GLY A 206 0.89 -0.14 10.04
CA GLY A 206 1.08 1.31 10.00
C GLY A 206 1.71 1.80 8.70
N ILE A 207 2.61 1.02 8.10
CA ILE A 207 3.33 1.38 6.87
C ILE A 207 2.41 1.52 5.65
N PRO A 208 1.64 0.49 5.23
CA PRO A 208 0.75 0.62 4.08
C PRO A 208 -0.32 1.69 4.29
N VAL A 209 -0.80 1.90 5.53
CA VAL A 209 -1.74 2.99 5.87
C VAL A 209 -1.09 4.36 5.67
N GLY A 210 0.15 4.54 6.14
CA GLY A 210 0.92 5.76 5.96
C GLY A 210 1.23 6.03 4.48
N LYS A 211 1.75 5.04 3.76
CA LYS A 211 2.03 5.13 2.31
C LYS A 211 0.80 5.57 1.52
N LEU A 212 -0.36 4.93 1.75
CA LEU A 212 -1.58 5.28 1.03
C LEU A 212 -2.15 6.66 1.40
N SER A 213 -1.82 7.15 2.60
CA SER A 213 -2.09 8.53 2.98
C SER A 213 -1.24 9.51 2.15
N LEU A 214 0.03 9.20 1.89
CA LEU A 214 0.89 9.98 1.00
C LEU A 214 0.48 9.88 -0.47
N TYR A 215 0.05 8.71 -0.94
CA TYR A 215 -0.54 8.54 -2.28
C TYR A 215 -1.69 9.53 -2.54
N THR A 216 -2.52 9.74 -1.51
CA THR A 216 -3.65 10.67 -1.60
C THR A 216 -3.17 12.12 -1.50
N ALA A 217 -2.35 12.44 -0.50
CA ALA A 217 -1.94 13.81 -0.24
C ALA A 217 -0.99 14.38 -1.31
N LEU A 218 -0.05 13.57 -1.80
CA LEU A 218 0.99 13.98 -2.74
C LEU A 218 0.62 13.62 -4.19
N GLY A 219 0.08 12.42 -4.39
CA GLY A 219 -0.25 11.89 -5.71
C GLY A 219 -1.69 12.18 -6.17
N GLY A 220 -2.53 12.75 -5.31
CA GLY A 220 -3.94 13.03 -5.64
C GLY A 220 -4.80 11.78 -5.86
N ILE A 221 -4.33 10.60 -5.45
CA ILE A 221 -5.07 9.35 -5.63
C ILE A 221 -6.24 9.33 -4.64
N HIS A 222 -7.46 9.17 -5.15
CA HIS A 222 -8.65 9.22 -4.30
C HIS A 222 -8.61 8.11 -3.22
N PRO A 223 -8.81 8.42 -1.92
CA PRO A 223 -8.59 7.47 -0.82
C PRO A 223 -9.50 6.24 -0.87
N ALA A 224 -10.73 6.37 -1.41
CA ALA A 224 -11.61 5.21 -1.64
C ALA A 224 -11.09 4.20 -2.69
N LYS A 225 -10.04 4.55 -3.45
CA LYS A 225 -9.37 3.64 -4.38
C LYS A 225 -8.14 2.96 -3.76
N CYS A 226 -7.83 3.29 -2.52
CA CYS A 226 -6.67 2.81 -1.79
C CYS A 226 -7.09 1.67 -0.83
N LEU A 227 -6.28 0.62 -0.76
CA LEU A 227 -6.49 -0.50 0.15
C LEU A 227 -5.15 -0.92 0.79
N PRO A 228 -4.92 -0.60 2.08
CA PRO A 228 -3.77 -1.11 2.81
C PRO A 228 -3.99 -2.57 3.19
N ILE A 229 -2.99 -3.43 2.97
CA ILE A 229 -3.06 -4.85 3.29
C ILE A 229 -1.84 -5.27 4.10
N LEU A 230 -2.06 -6.13 5.09
CA LEU A 230 -0.99 -6.84 5.77
C LEU A 230 -1.20 -8.35 5.65
N LEU A 231 -0.13 -9.05 5.30
CA LEU A 231 -0.08 -10.50 5.17
C LEU A 231 0.57 -11.12 6.42
N ASP A 232 -0.23 -11.72 7.30
CA ASP A 232 0.26 -12.31 8.54
C ASP A 232 0.63 -13.77 8.36
N VAL A 233 1.92 -14.00 8.14
CA VAL A 233 2.51 -15.34 8.00
C VAL A 233 3.31 -15.75 9.24
N GLY A 234 3.11 -15.06 10.36
CA GLY A 234 3.94 -15.18 11.56
C GLY A 234 5.00 -14.07 11.66
N THR A 235 5.79 -14.12 12.72
CA THR A 235 6.92 -13.22 12.96
C THR A 235 8.07 -14.01 13.59
N ASN A 236 9.31 -13.71 13.23
CA ASN A 236 10.50 -14.30 13.87
C ASN A 236 10.97 -13.44 15.06
N ASN A 237 10.25 -12.35 15.37
CA ASN A 237 10.55 -11.51 16.52
C ASN A 237 10.03 -12.15 17.80
N THR A 238 10.93 -12.84 18.51
CA THR A 238 10.61 -13.57 19.74
C THR A 238 10.06 -12.68 20.86
N LYS A 239 10.34 -11.37 20.85
CA LYS A 239 9.76 -10.44 21.82
C LYS A 239 8.24 -10.33 21.64
N LEU A 240 7.77 -10.34 20.39
CA LEU A 240 6.35 -10.25 20.06
C LEU A 240 5.59 -11.55 20.37
N HIS A 241 6.25 -12.71 20.34
CA HIS A 241 5.64 -13.98 20.75
C HIS A 241 5.22 -13.96 22.22
N SER A 242 6.03 -13.33 23.07
CA SER A 242 5.76 -13.21 24.50
C SER A 242 4.94 -11.99 24.88
N ASP A 243 4.66 -11.07 23.95
CA ASP A 243 3.92 -9.85 24.24
C ASP A 243 2.41 -10.15 24.30
N PRO A 244 1.75 -10.02 25.48
CA PRO A 244 0.32 -10.26 25.61
C PRO A 244 -0.55 -9.27 24.84
N LEU A 245 0.02 -8.15 24.37
CA LEU A 245 -0.67 -7.15 23.55
C LEU A 245 -0.45 -7.37 22.05
N TYR A 246 0.38 -8.34 21.66
CA TYR A 246 0.57 -8.66 20.26
C TYR A 246 -0.72 -9.20 19.64
N ILE A 247 -1.14 -8.56 18.55
CA ILE A 247 -2.41 -8.84 17.87
C ILE A 247 -2.26 -9.73 16.63
N GLY A 248 -1.06 -10.24 16.37
CA GLY A 248 -0.77 -11.14 15.26
C GLY A 248 -0.48 -12.57 15.71
N ARG A 249 -0.07 -13.42 14.77
CA ARG A 249 0.34 -14.81 15.06
C ARG A 249 1.61 -14.88 15.89
N GLN A 250 1.53 -15.52 17.06
CA GLN A 250 2.67 -15.80 17.94
C GLN A 250 3.45 -17.04 17.49
N GLU A 251 3.71 -17.15 16.19
CA GLU A 251 4.42 -18.26 15.55
C GLU A 251 5.53 -17.70 14.66
N ASN A 252 6.56 -18.51 14.43
CA ASN A 252 7.61 -18.19 13.46
C ASN A 252 7.03 -18.03 12.05
N ARG A 253 7.73 -17.26 11.21
CA ARG A 253 7.31 -17.04 9.82
C ARG A 253 7.22 -18.35 9.06
N VAL A 254 6.11 -18.57 8.36
CA VAL A 254 5.99 -19.62 7.35
C VAL A 254 6.92 -19.27 6.18
N THR A 255 7.63 -20.29 5.67
CA THR A 255 8.63 -20.12 4.60
C THR A 255 8.46 -21.19 3.53
N GLY A 256 9.18 -21.04 2.41
CA GLY A 256 9.20 -22.04 1.34
C GLY A 256 7.90 -22.11 0.53
N PRO A 257 7.55 -23.28 -0.02
CA PRO A 257 6.44 -23.43 -0.97
C PRO A 257 5.08 -22.97 -0.40
N GLU A 258 4.84 -23.17 0.89
CA GLU A 258 3.58 -22.80 1.50
C GLU A 258 3.35 -21.28 1.47
N TYR A 259 4.39 -20.49 1.79
CA TYR A 259 4.38 -19.04 1.70
C TYR A 259 4.21 -18.59 0.24
N ASP A 260 4.90 -19.24 -0.68
CA ASP A 260 4.85 -18.89 -2.11
C ASP A 260 3.46 -19.08 -2.72
N GLU A 261 2.82 -20.21 -2.41
CA GLU A 261 1.46 -20.51 -2.84
C GLU A 261 0.44 -19.52 -2.25
N PHE A 262 0.66 -19.09 -1.01
CA PHE A 262 -0.19 -18.07 -0.38
C PHE A 262 -0.07 -16.70 -1.06
N ILE A 263 1.16 -16.26 -1.36
CA ILE A 263 1.36 -15.00 -2.11
C ILE A 263 0.82 -15.12 -3.54
N ASP A 264 0.98 -16.28 -4.20
CA ASP A 264 0.37 -16.54 -5.50
C ASP A 264 -1.15 -16.39 -5.45
N GLU A 265 -1.81 -17.04 -4.48
CA GLU A 265 -3.25 -16.91 -4.29
C GLU A 265 -3.66 -15.45 -4.08
N PHE A 266 -2.93 -14.70 -3.25
CA PHE A 266 -3.17 -13.28 -3.01
C PHE A 266 -3.15 -12.45 -4.30
N MET A 267 -2.09 -12.59 -5.11
CA MET A 267 -1.95 -11.84 -6.36
C MET A 267 -3.08 -12.14 -7.35
N HIS A 268 -3.47 -13.42 -7.48
CA HIS A 268 -4.60 -13.81 -8.34
C HIS A 268 -5.95 -13.35 -7.78
N ALA A 269 -6.15 -13.41 -6.46
CA ALA A 269 -7.37 -12.95 -5.81
C ALA A 269 -7.57 -11.43 -6.00
N VAL A 270 -6.51 -10.64 -5.86
CA VAL A 270 -6.51 -9.19 -6.14
C VAL A 270 -6.89 -8.92 -7.60
N GLN A 271 -6.21 -9.57 -8.54
CA GLN A 271 -6.51 -9.41 -9.98
C GLN A 271 -7.95 -9.80 -10.29
N ARG A 272 -8.45 -10.91 -9.73
CA ARG A 272 -9.83 -11.37 -9.89
C ARG A 272 -10.84 -10.36 -9.31
N ARG A 273 -10.53 -9.74 -8.17
CA ARG A 273 -11.47 -8.85 -7.45
C ARG A 273 -11.50 -7.43 -8.00
N TYR A 274 -10.35 -6.89 -8.38
CA TYR A 274 -10.17 -5.47 -8.71
C TYR A 274 -9.68 -5.21 -10.15
N GLY A 275 -9.36 -6.27 -10.89
CA GLY A 275 -8.91 -6.22 -12.29
C GLY A 275 -7.38 -6.15 -12.43
N SER A 276 -6.89 -6.43 -13.64
CA SER A 276 -5.45 -6.47 -13.97
C SER A 276 -4.74 -5.12 -13.88
N THR A 277 -5.48 -4.01 -13.91
CA THR A 277 -4.94 -2.65 -13.77
C THR A 277 -4.88 -2.18 -12.32
N CYS A 278 -5.24 -3.02 -11.34
CA CYS A 278 -5.07 -2.68 -9.93
C CYS A 278 -3.57 -2.74 -9.60
N LEU A 279 -3.01 -1.62 -9.17
CA LEU A 279 -1.64 -1.55 -8.71
C LEU A 279 -1.49 -2.31 -7.38
N VAL A 280 -0.48 -3.16 -7.29
CA VAL A 280 0.00 -3.76 -6.05
C VAL A 280 1.43 -3.27 -5.80
N GLN A 281 1.63 -2.48 -4.76
CA GLN A 281 2.95 -2.07 -4.29
C GLN A 281 3.35 -2.97 -3.13
N PHE A 282 4.48 -3.66 -3.27
CA PHE A 282 5.14 -4.36 -2.16
C PHE A 282 5.97 -3.37 -1.35
N GLU A 283 5.91 -3.48 -0.02
CA GLU A 283 6.60 -2.59 0.92
C GLU A 283 7.12 -3.38 2.13
N ASP A 284 8.34 -3.09 2.57
CA ASP A 284 8.94 -3.59 3.82
C ASP A 284 8.93 -5.13 3.97
N PHE A 285 9.14 -5.85 2.86
CA PHE A 285 9.37 -7.30 2.85
C PHE A 285 10.84 -7.62 3.19
N GLY A 286 11.14 -8.84 3.64
CA GLY A 286 12.52 -9.26 3.82
C GLY A 286 13.28 -9.29 2.50
N ASN A 287 14.57 -8.88 2.53
CA ASN A 287 15.48 -8.77 1.38
C ASN A 287 15.36 -9.88 0.34
N HIS A 288 15.34 -11.14 0.79
CA HIS A 288 15.24 -12.27 -0.13
C HIS A 288 13.88 -12.32 -0.85
N ASN A 289 12.79 -12.10 -0.12
CA ASN A 289 11.43 -12.18 -0.64
C ASN A 289 11.07 -10.98 -1.52
N ALA A 290 11.50 -9.77 -1.19
CA ALA A 290 11.19 -8.59 -1.98
C ALA A 290 11.70 -8.71 -3.43
N PHE A 291 12.98 -9.07 -3.61
CA PHE A 291 13.56 -9.29 -4.94
C PHE A 291 12.89 -10.44 -5.68
N ARG A 292 12.70 -11.57 -4.99
CA ARG A 292 12.11 -12.77 -5.58
C ARG A 292 10.67 -12.53 -6.05
N PHE A 293 9.85 -11.86 -5.26
CA PHE A 293 8.48 -11.52 -5.63
C PHE A 293 8.41 -10.45 -6.72
N LEU A 294 9.28 -9.44 -6.66
CA LEU A 294 9.37 -8.46 -7.74
C LEU A 294 9.66 -9.14 -9.07
N GLU A 295 10.66 -10.03 -9.13
CA GLU A 295 11.01 -10.75 -10.36
C GLU A 295 9.88 -11.69 -10.82
N LYS A 296 9.26 -12.42 -9.88
CA LYS A 296 8.18 -13.36 -10.19
C LYS A 296 6.93 -12.67 -10.77
N TYR A 297 6.58 -11.48 -10.30
CA TYR A 297 5.28 -10.85 -10.57
C TYR A 297 5.32 -9.64 -11.52
N ARG A 298 6.44 -8.91 -11.65
CA ARG A 298 6.53 -7.65 -12.42
C ARG A 298 6.08 -7.73 -13.87
N ASN A 299 6.23 -8.90 -14.50
CA ASN A 299 5.85 -9.13 -15.90
C ASN A 299 4.45 -9.73 -16.08
N LYS A 300 3.72 -9.96 -14.97
CA LYS A 300 2.40 -10.63 -14.96
C LYS A 300 1.31 -9.78 -14.32
N PHE A 301 1.67 -8.93 -13.37
CA PHE A 301 0.75 -8.07 -12.62
C PHE A 301 1.20 -6.61 -12.70
N CYS A 302 0.28 -5.68 -12.52
CA CYS A 302 0.62 -4.26 -12.32
C CYS A 302 1.20 -4.11 -10.91
N THR A 303 2.51 -4.30 -10.78
CA THR A 303 3.19 -4.34 -9.49
C THR A 303 4.55 -3.66 -9.54
N PHE A 304 4.96 -3.10 -8.40
CA PHE A 304 6.32 -2.64 -8.17
C PHE A 304 6.66 -2.76 -6.68
N ASN A 305 7.92 -2.60 -6.33
CA ASN A 305 8.39 -2.50 -4.94
C ASN A 305 9.07 -1.14 -4.73
N ASP A 306 8.62 -0.36 -3.76
CA ASP A 306 9.13 1.01 -3.56
C ASP A 306 10.53 1.02 -2.95
N ASP A 307 10.82 0.09 -2.03
CA ASP A 307 12.13 -0.05 -1.38
C ASP A 307 13.26 -0.29 -2.39
N ILE A 308 12.97 -1.08 -3.44
CA ILE A 308 13.89 -1.37 -4.54
C ILE A 308 13.79 -0.28 -5.64
N GLN A 309 12.62 -0.12 -6.26
CA GLN A 309 12.46 0.67 -7.48
C GLN A 309 12.22 2.15 -7.21
N GLY A 310 11.45 2.47 -6.16
CA GLY A 310 11.20 3.85 -5.74
C GLY A 310 12.47 4.52 -5.23
N THR A 311 13.21 3.83 -4.36
CA THR A 311 14.52 4.29 -3.87
C THR A 311 15.53 4.45 -5.00
N ALA A 312 15.57 3.49 -5.95
CA ALA A 312 16.39 3.61 -7.14
C ALA A 312 16.07 4.88 -7.94
N ALA A 313 14.79 5.14 -8.20
CA ALA A 313 14.34 6.27 -8.99
C ALA A 313 14.72 7.62 -8.35
N VAL A 314 14.48 7.79 -7.03
CA VAL A 314 14.80 9.05 -6.34
C VAL A 314 16.31 9.28 -6.22
N ALA A 315 17.10 8.24 -5.98
CA ALA A 315 18.56 8.35 -5.93
C ALA A 315 19.15 8.69 -7.31
N ALA A 316 18.68 8.02 -8.37
CA ALA A 316 19.08 8.32 -9.74
C ALA A 316 18.71 9.76 -10.12
N ALA A 317 17.53 10.24 -9.73
CA ALA A 317 17.14 11.64 -9.93
C ALA A 317 18.11 12.61 -9.22
N GLY A 318 18.54 12.29 -8.00
CA GLY A 318 19.57 13.04 -7.27
C GLY A 318 20.92 13.06 -7.99
N VAL A 319 21.35 11.91 -8.53
CA VAL A 319 22.56 11.81 -9.36
C VAL A 319 22.43 12.68 -10.61
N PHE A 320 21.34 12.57 -11.38
CA PHE A 320 21.14 13.41 -12.57
C PHE A 320 21.11 14.91 -12.24
N ALA A 321 20.53 15.29 -11.11
CA ALA A 321 20.56 16.68 -10.64
C ALA A 321 21.99 17.14 -10.35
N SER A 322 22.83 16.30 -9.73
CA SER A 322 24.24 16.63 -9.44
C SER A 322 25.10 16.68 -10.69
N LEU A 323 24.82 15.87 -11.72
CA LEU A 323 25.51 15.92 -13.01
C LEU A 323 25.34 17.29 -13.70
N ARG A 324 24.16 17.91 -13.57
CA ARG A 324 23.91 19.26 -14.10
C ARG A 324 24.73 20.36 -13.42
N ILE A 325 25.17 20.13 -12.18
CA ILE A 325 26.03 21.05 -11.43
C ILE A 325 27.50 20.80 -11.78
N THR A 326 27.90 19.52 -11.85
CA THR A 326 29.30 19.14 -12.10
C THR A 326 29.70 19.21 -13.56
N GLY A 327 28.74 19.23 -14.49
CA GLY A 327 28.98 19.22 -15.94
C GLY A 327 29.53 17.89 -16.48
N LYS A 328 29.50 16.82 -15.69
CA LYS A 328 29.97 15.48 -16.07
C LYS A 328 28.87 14.65 -16.72
N ASN A 329 29.24 13.69 -17.57
CA ASN A 329 28.30 12.65 -18.03
C ASN A 329 28.19 11.54 -16.98
N LEU A 330 27.13 10.72 -17.06
CA LEU A 330 26.92 9.64 -16.09
C LEU A 330 28.07 8.62 -16.11
N ILE A 331 28.51 8.22 -17.31
CA ILE A 331 29.59 7.22 -17.52
C ILE A 331 30.99 7.69 -17.07
N ASP A 332 31.17 9.00 -16.89
CA ASP A 332 32.41 9.59 -16.39
C ASP A 332 32.58 9.40 -14.87
N ASN A 333 31.56 8.87 -14.20
CA ASN A 333 31.54 8.70 -12.76
C ASN A 333 31.85 7.28 -12.33
N VAL A 334 32.47 7.16 -11.16
CA VAL A 334 32.68 5.89 -10.44
C VAL A 334 31.88 5.97 -9.16
N PHE A 335 30.94 5.04 -8.99
CA PHE A 335 29.99 5.00 -7.88
C PHE A 335 30.45 3.98 -6.85
N LEU A 336 30.63 4.43 -5.60
CA LEU A 336 30.87 3.56 -4.46
C LEU A 336 29.64 3.55 -3.55
N PHE A 337 29.08 2.37 -3.35
CA PHE A 337 27.93 2.15 -2.47
C PHE A 337 28.39 1.58 -1.13
N GLN A 338 28.05 2.26 -0.03
CA GLN A 338 28.16 1.71 1.32
C GLN A 338 26.83 1.04 1.67
N GLY A 339 26.81 -0.28 1.70
CA GLY A 339 25.63 -1.13 1.80
C GLY A 339 25.36 -1.86 0.48
N ALA A 340 24.93 -3.12 0.57
CA ALA A 340 24.51 -3.94 -0.57
C ALA A 340 23.15 -4.62 -0.30
N GLY A 341 22.21 -3.84 0.25
CA GLY A 341 20.82 -4.25 0.45
C GLY A 341 19.93 -3.92 -0.75
N GLU A 342 18.62 -4.13 -0.60
CA GLU A 342 17.58 -3.87 -1.63
C GLU A 342 17.75 -2.54 -2.36
N ALA A 343 17.84 -1.47 -1.58
CA ALA A 343 17.87 -0.12 -2.12
C ALA A 343 19.14 0.15 -2.94
N ASN A 344 20.34 -0.07 -2.39
CA ASN A 344 21.59 0.15 -3.14
C ASN A 344 21.73 -0.74 -4.38
N ILE A 345 21.25 -1.99 -4.32
CA ILE A 345 21.21 -2.86 -5.49
C ILE A 345 20.27 -2.29 -6.56
N GLY A 346 19.07 -1.84 -6.17
CA GLY A 346 18.13 -1.19 -7.08
C GLY A 346 18.71 0.07 -7.71
N ILE A 347 19.35 0.95 -6.92
CA ILE A 347 20.00 2.17 -7.41
C ILE A 347 21.09 1.82 -8.43
N ALA A 348 21.97 0.87 -8.10
CA ALA A 348 23.04 0.46 -8.98
C ALA A 348 22.54 -0.15 -10.29
N GLN A 349 21.51 -0.99 -10.25
CA GLN A 349 20.88 -1.53 -11.46
C GLN A 349 20.30 -0.42 -12.33
N LEU A 350 19.61 0.56 -11.73
CA LEU A 350 19.02 1.67 -12.48
C LEU A 350 20.09 2.61 -13.07
N LEU A 351 21.17 2.90 -12.34
CA LEU A 351 22.29 3.68 -12.86
C LEU A 351 23.01 2.92 -14.00
N SER A 352 23.16 1.60 -13.88
CA SER A 352 23.72 0.76 -14.95
C SER A 352 22.86 0.83 -16.22
N LEU A 353 21.54 0.68 -16.09
CA LEU A 353 20.61 0.82 -17.20
C LEU A 353 20.64 2.22 -17.82
N ALA A 354 20.70 3.26 -17.00
CA ALA A 354 20.80 4.63 -17.49
C ALA A 354 22.12 4.91 -18.23
N MET A 355 23.23 4.32 -17.79
CA MET A 355 24.51 4.39 -18.51
C MET A 355 24.42 3.68 -19.86
N GLN A 356 23.74 2.53 -19.91
CA GLN A 356 23.51 1.79 -21.17
C GLN A 356 22.60 2.56 -22.14
N GLU A 357 21.57 3.24 -21.63
CA GLU A 357 20.71 4.13 -22.43
C GLU A 357 21.49 5.31 -23.05
N GLN A 358 22.61 5.71 -22.42
CA GLN A 358 23.55 6.70 -22.94
C GLN A 358 24.64 6.11 -23.86
N GLY A 359 24.55 4.82 -24.19
CA GLY A 359 25.41 4.14 -25.16
C GLY A 359 26.56 3.31 -24.59
N ALA A 360 26.68 3.18 -23.27
CA ALA A 360 27.64 2.27 -22.66
C ALA A 360 27.23 0.80 -22.85
N THR A 361 28.20 -0.09 -22.93
CA THR A 361 27.94 -1.54 -22.78
C THR A 361 27.61 -1.87 -21.33
N GLU A 362 26.93 -2.99 -21.10
CA GLU A 362 26.67 -3.50 -19.74
C GLU A 362 27.98 -3.66 -18.94
N ALA A 363 29.02 -4.22 -19.56
CA ALA A 363 30.31 -4.40 -18.92
C ALA A 363 30.95 -3.06 -18.48
N GLU A 364 30.88 -2.03 -19.33
CA GLU A 364 31.36 -0.68 -19.00
C GLU A 364 30.56 -0.07 -17.86
N ALA A 365 29.23 -0.12 -17.93
CA ALA A 365 28.36 0.41 -16.87
C ALA A 365 28.61 -0.28 -15.52
N MET A 366 28.69 -1.61 -15.53
CA MET A 366 28.98 -2.40 -14.35
C MET A 366 30.39 -2.13 -13.80
N SER A 367 31.38 -1.85 -14.66
CA SER A 367 32.74 -1.50 -14.22
C SER A 367 32.78 -0.26 -13.32
N LYS A 368 31.84 0.68 -13.50
CA LYS A 368 31.74 1.93 -12.72
C LYS A 368 31.14 1.77 -11.33
N ILE A 369 30.51 0.63 -11.04
CA ILE A 369 29.75 0.41 -9.81
C ILE A 369 30.56 -0.46 -8.85
N TRP A 370 30.75 0.01 -7.62
CA TRP A 370 31.45 -0.68 -6.54
C TRP A 370 30.55 -0.73 -5.31
N MET A 371 30.52 -1.87 -4.61
CA MET A 371 29.65 -2.05 -3.44
C MET A 371 30.43 -2.64 -2.27
N VAL A 372 30.09 -2.16 -1.08
CA VAL A 372 30.60 -2.63 0.20
C VAL A 372 29.43 -3.13 1.03
N ASP A 373 29.56 -4.26 1.71
CA ASP A 373 28.61 -4.70 2.74
C ASP A 373 29.32 -4.88 4.09
N SER A 374 28.62 -5.40 5.10
CA SER A 374 29.15 -5.58 6.46
C SER A 374 30.41 -6.44 6.55
N LYS A 375 30.74 -7.20 5.50
CA LYS A 375 31.95 -8.03 5.43
C LYS A 375 33.07 -7.35 4.60
N GLY A 376 32.90 -6.12 4.12
CA GLY A 376 33.82 -5.38 3.22
C GLY A 376 33.39 -5.28 1.74
N LEU A 377 34.33 -4.95 0.86
CA LEU A 377 34.14 -4.83 -0.59
C LEU A 377 33.67 -6.15 -1.22
N LEU A 378 32.71 -6.07 -2.14
CA LEU A 378 32.24 -7.23 -2.91
C LEU A 378 33.28 -7.64 -3.97
N THR A 379 34.01 -8.71 -3.68
CA THR A 379 35.03 -9.28 -4.58
C THR A 379 34.81 -10.77 -4.83
N LYS A 380 35.16 -11.27 -6.02
CA LYS A 380 34.92 -12.68 -6.42
C LYS A 380 35.58 -13.68 -5.47
N ASP A 381 36.81 -13.43 -5.05
CA ASP A 381 37.60 -14.31 -4.17
C ASP A 381 37.48 -13.93 -2.69
N ARG A 382 36.29 -13.47 -2.26
CA ARG A 382 36.08 -13.01 -0.90
C ARG A 382 36.24 -14.16 0.12
N PRO A 383 37.15 -14.05 1.10
CA PRO A 383 37.45 -15.13 2.04
C PRO A 383 36.35 -15.39 3.07
N ALA A 384 35.51 -14.39 3.39
CA ALA A 384 34.46 -14.50 4.40
C ALA A 384 33.06 -14.33 3.80
N GLY A 385 32.21 -15.35 3.95
CA GLY A 385 30.77 -15.23 3.78
C GLY A 385 30.21 -15.40 2.37
N GLY A 386 31.06 -15.65 1.37
CA GLY A 386 30.67 -15.82 -0.03
C GLY A 386 29.95 -14.61 -0.62
N ILE A 387 29.61 -14.69 -1.91
CA ILE A 387 28.70 -13.75 -2.56
C ILE A 387 27.58 -14.58 -3.20
N SER A 388 26.33 -14.23 -2.90
CA SER A 388 25.15 -14.96 -3.38
C SER A 388 24.08 -14.00 -3.91
N GLY A 389 23.21 -14.52 -4.79
CA GLY A 389 22.10 -13.78 -5.38
C GLY A 389 22.56 -12.52 -6.13
N HIS A 390 21.76 -11.46 -6.04
CA HIS A 390 21.99 -10.19 -6.76
C HIS A 390 23.31 -9.47 -6.39
N LYS A 391 23.96 -9.83 -5.28
CA LYS A 391 25.29 -9.28 -4.94
C LYS A 391 26.39 -9.81 -5.87
N ALA A 392 26.21 -11.02 -6.43
CA ALA A 392 27.21 -11.66 -7.28
C ALA A 392 27.47 -10.87 -8.56
N ASP A 393 26.43 -10.24 -9.09
CA ASP A 393 26.50 -9.43 -10.31
C ASP A 393 27.41 -8.19 -10.14
N PHE A 394 27.61 -7.72 -8.90
CA PHE A 394 28.45 -6.57 -8.57
C PHE A 394 29.84 -6.95 -8.03
N ALA A 395 30.14 -8.25 -7.92
CA ALA A 395 31.41 -8.74 -7.39
C ALA A 395 32.58 -8.44 -8.34
N LYS A 396 33.63 -7.81 -7.82
CA LYS A 396 34.80 -7.41 -8.59
C LYS A 396 35.91 -8.43 -8.55
N ASP A 397 36.61 -8.59 -9.66
CA ASP A 397 37.93 -9.23 -9.66
C ASP A 397 38.96 -8.22 -9.13
N PHE A 398 39.05 -8.14 -7.81
CA PHE A 398 39.81 -7.12 -7.10
C PHE A 398 40.23 -7.62 -5.72
N LYS A 399 41.26 -7.00 -5.12
CA LYS A 399 41.71 -7.34 -3.77
C LYS A 399 40.58 -7.09 -2.76
N HIS A 400 40.38 -8.04 -1.84
CA HIS A 400 39.38 -7.87 -0.80
C HIS A 400 39.84 -6.80 0.21
N MET A 401 38.96 -5.84 0.51
CA MET A 401 39.21 -4.74 1.44
C MET A 401 38.02 -4.59 2.37
N LYS A 402 38.27 -4.19 3.63
CA LYS A 402 37.20 -4.02 4.64
C LYS A 402 37.00 -2.58 5.07
N ASN A 403 38.08 -1.84 5.23
CA ASN A 403 38.03 -0.46 5.69
C ASN A 403 37.50 0.44 4.55
N LEU A 404 36.43 1.21 4.81
CA LEU A 404 35.82 2.06 3.79
C LEU A 404 36.73 3.21 3.35
N GLU A 405 37.52 3.79 4.26
CA GLU A 405 38.48 4.86 3.95
C GLU A 405 39.55 4.35 2.98
N GLU A 406 40.15 3.19 3.26
CA GLU A 406 41.11 2.54 2.33
C GLU A 406 40.46 2.23 0.97
N ILE A 407 39.20 1.78 0.96
CA ILE A 407 38.45 1.51 -0.27
C ILE A 407 38.24 2.79 -1.08
N VAL A 408 37.91 3.90 -0.41
CA VAL A 408 37.75 5.22 -1.06
C VAL A 408 39.07 5.69 -1.66
N ASP A 409 40.17 5.56 -0.92
CA ASP A 409 41.50 5.97 -1.39
C ASP A 409 41.99 5.15 -2.59
N GLU A 410 41.68 3.85 -2.60
CA GLU A 410 42.05 2.93 -3.68
C GLU A 410 41.17 3.12 -4.93
N ILE A 411 39.83 3.13 -4.78
CA ILE A 411 38.88 3.18 -5.89
C ILE A 411 38.76 4.60 -6.46
N LYS A 412 38.94 5.62 -5.62
CA LYS A 412 38.78 7.04 -5.95
C LYS A 412 37.41 7.34 -6.61
N PRO A 413 36.29 6.98 -5.95
CA PRO A 413 34.97 7.20 -6.50
C PRO A 413 34.68 8.69 -6.69
N THR A 414 33.89 9.02 -7.70
CA THR A 414 33.39 10.39 -7.91
C THR A 414 32.05 10.62 -7.21
N ALA A 415 31.37 9.56 -6.80
CA ALA A 415 30.15 9.61 -6.02
C ALA A 415 30.13 8.46 -4.99
N ILE A 416 29.78 8.79 -3.74
CA ILE A 416 29.58 7.82 -2.66
C ILE A 416 28.10 7.83 -2.28
N ILE A 417 27.45 6.67 -2.28
CA ILE A 417 26.03 6.50 -1.96
C ILE A 417 25.94 5.61 -0.71
N GLY A 418 25.55 6.22 0.41
CA GLY A 418 25.48 5.55 1.71
C GLY A 418 24.06 5.11 2.08
N GLN A 419 23.86 3.81 2.24
CA GLN A 419 22.60 3.24 2.69
C GLN A 419 22.85 1.94 3.49
N SER A 420 23.48 2.11 4.67
CA SER A 420 23.72 1.05 5.64
C SER A 420 23.23 1.48 7.03
N ASN A 421 22.64 0.53 7.77
CA ASN A 421 22.35 0.73 9.20
C ASN A 421 23.59 0.49 10.08
N ASP A 422 24.65 -0.10 9.50
CA ASP A 422 25.95 -0.21 10.13
C ASP A 422 26.61 1.17 10.08
N LEU A 423 26.62 1.87 11.22
CA LEU A 423 27.52 2.99 11.47
C LEU A 423 28.95 2.44 11.40
N LEU A 424 29.82 3.17 10.68
CA LEU A 424 31.24 2.87 10.48
C LEU A 424 31.98 2.51 11.77
#